data_AF-A0A3S2WRJ4-F1
#
_entry.id   AF-A0A3S2WRJ4-F1
#
_cell.length_a   1.000
_cell.length_b   1.000
_cell.length_c   1.000
_cell.angle_alpha   90.00
_cell.angle_beta   90.00
_cell.angle_gamma   90.00
#
_symmetry.space_group_name_H-M   'P 1'
#
loop_
_entity.id
_entity.type
_entity.pdbx_description
1 polymer ?
#
loop_
_entity_poly.entity_id
_entity_poly.type
_entity_poly.pdbx_seq_one_letter_code
_entity_poly.pdbx_strand_id
1 'polypeptide(L)'
;MTASLEESPDLREGWNDLFRGDLKQAAERFQTQLTATDDPGAAAGLLLCAAVMGAGDAVAALLSDRWTRRRDAAAVLWRAAWICAVNGSDQGLDRLKTALSGFGEGSREQATLHYAAGHMAMLRGDEDAALAGFLAAKRGFDADPEWFLAARDQTLTNVFVQTGHLLPAEQVAALAQSVGTPPVFEKDEQNQPHILVAADGGYLRRFGPDFVESLNRTNPGASLSVLAVDAAPEDTAALAAAGPSLFLGIEHETAEFPGINRPAVYASWRFLAMEKLLLANKRPVLVLDMDLIVRAPLDPLFDVMKTGKPGETGDFGCWLRPDGGPGGIVRGGATGFAPSADSWWMATLTAAYIRARFAEERENLWFVDQAALWRGALAAKKNRPGFRLADFSQAGLFTDFFELVRDEDVKRR
;
A
#
# COMPACT_ATOMS: atom_id res chain seq x y z
N MET A 1 0.29 -11.59 3.28
CA MET A 1 -0.89 -12.22 3.95
C MET A 1 -1.05 -13.64 3.45
N THR A 2 -0.58 -14.66 4.18
CA THR A 2 -1.28 -15.96 4.15
C THR A 2 -2.62 -15.69 4.81
N ALA A 3 -3.69 -15.53 4.03
CA ALA A 3 -5.01 -15.35 4.60
C ALA A 3 -5.35 -16.60 5.42
N SER A 4 -5.06 -16.58 6.73
CA SER A 4 -5.72 -17.47 7.68
C SER A 4 -7.13 -16.94 7.89
N LEU A 5 -7.92 -16.95 6.82
CA LEU A 5 -9.33 -17.15 7.00
C LEU A 5 -9.41 -18.54 7.63
N GLU A 6 -10.08 -18.66 8.77
CA GLU A 6 -10.45 -19.95 9.33
C GLU A 6 -11.42 -20.61 8.35
N GLU A 7 -10.87 -21.11 7.24
CA GLU A 7 -11.63 -21.81 6.22
C GLU A 7 -12.14 -23.10 6.83
N SER A 8 -13.40 -23.43 6.55
CA SER A 8 -13.94 -24.73 6.93
C SER A 8 -13.01 -25.82 6.36
N PRO A 9 -12.86 -26.96 7.07
CA PRO A 9 -12.09 -28.09 6.55
C PRO A 9 -12.52 -28.48 5.12
N ASP A 10 -13.82 -28.41 4.82
CA ASP A 10 -14.37 -28.72 3.50
C ASP A 10 -13.94 -27.71 2.42
N LEU A 11 -13.91 -26.41 2.74
CA LEU A 11 -13.44 -25.38 1.81
C LEU A 11 -11.95 -25.58 1.49
N ARG A 12 -11.15 -25.90 2.52
CA ARG A 12 -9.71 -26.20 2.36
C ARG A 12 -9.47 -27.43 1.49
N GLU A 13 -10.22 -28.51 1.71
CA GLU A 13 -10.10 -29.71 0.86
C GLU A 13 -10.57 -29.44 -0.57
N GLY A 14 -11.58 -28.61 -0.78
CA GLY A 14 -11.98 -28.17 -2.12
C GLY A 14 -10.85 -27.47 -2.88
N TRP A 15 -10.11 -26.57 -2.20
CA TRP A 15 -8.92 -25.93 -2.79
C TRP A 15 -7.81 -26.94 -3.06
N ASN A 16 -7.54 -27.87 -2.14
CA ASN A 16 -6.54 -28.93 -2.33
C ASN A 16 -6.86 -29.78 -3.58
N ASP A 17 -8.11 -30.19 -3.75
CA ASP A 17 -8.55 -30.99 -4.89
C ASP A 17 -8.43 -30.20 -6.20
N LEU A 18 -8.79 -28.91 -6.21
CA LEU A 18 -8.62 -28.03 -7.36
C LEU A 18 -7.16 -27.93 -7.79
N PHE A 19 -6.24 -27.70 -6.84
CA PHE A 19 -4.81 -27.58 -7.14
C PHE A 19 -4.14 -28.91 -7.50
N ARG A 20 -4.69 -30.04 -7.09
CA ARG A 20 -4.29 -31.38 -7.57
C ARG A 20 -4.84 -31.69 -8.97
N GLY A 21 -5.74 -30.86 -9.49
CA GLY A 21 -6.39 -31.06 -10.78
C GLY A 21 -7.62 -31.97 -10.74
N ASP A 22 -8.12 -32.33 -9.55
CA ASP A 22 -9.39 -33.07 -9.40
C ASP A 22 -10.58 -32.10 -9.42
N LEU A 23 -10.83 -31.55 -10.62
CA LEU A 23 -11.84 -30.50 -10.83
C LEU A 23 -13.25 -30.96 -10.46
N LYS A 24 -13.57 -32.24 -10.65
CA LYS A 24 -14.88 -32.79 -10.33
C LYS A 24 -15.08 -32.84 -8.82
N GLN A 25 -14.14 -33.44 -8.09
CA GLN A 25 -14.23 -33.53 -6.63
C GLN A 25 -14.22 -32.15 -5.99
N ALA A 26 -13.38 -31.23 -6.50
CA ALA A 26 -13.34 -29.84 -6.05
C ALA A 26 -14.69 -29.14 -6.25
N ALA A 27 -15.27 -29.22 -7.45
CA ALA A 27 -16.57 -28.61 -7.74
C ALA A 27 -17.68 -29.17 -6.85
N GLU A 28 -17.70 -30.48 -6.60
CA GLU A 28 -18.67 -31.12 -5.69
C GLU A 28 -18.54 -30.58 -4.25
N ARG A 29 -17.31 -30.43 -3.74
CA ARG A 29 -17.07 -29.86 -2.40
C ARG A 29 -17.48 -28.39 -2.31
N PHE A 30 -17.07 -27.57 -3.27
CA PHE A 30 -17.45 -26.17 -3.31
C PHE A 30 -18.96 -25.99 -3.44
N GLN A 31 -19.64 -26.79 -4.28
CA GLN A 31 -21.09 -26.75 -4.40
C GLN A 31 -21.77 -27.15 -3.08
N THR A 32 -21.28 -28.20 -2.41
CA THR A 32 -21.81 -28.63 -1.11
C THR A 32 -21.67 -27.53 -0.05
N GLN A 33 -20.48 -26.94 0.06
CA GLN A 33 -20.21 -25.83 0.98
C GLN A 33 -21.06 -24.61 0.66
N LEU A 34 -21.17 -24.23 -0.62
CA LEU A 34 -21.98 -23.10 -1.08
C LEU A 34 -23.47 -23.33 -0.74
N THR A 35 -24.00 -24.54 -0.90
CA THR A 35 -25.37 -24.86 -0.50
C THR A 35 -25.56 -24.81 1.01
N ALA A 36 -24.56 -25.23 1.79
CA ALA A 36 -24.65 -25.29 3.26
C ALA A 36 -24.55 -23.90 3.92
N THR A 37 -23.62 -23.06 3.48
CA THR A 37 -23.28 -21.80 4.18
C THR A 37 -23.36 -20.56 3.31
N ASP A 38 -23.59 -20.72 2.00
CA ASP A 38 -23.58 -19.63 1.04
C ASP A 38 -22.26 -18.82 1.00
N ASP A 39 -21.16 -19.51 1.28
CA ASP A 39 -19.83 -18.91 1.46
C ASP A 39 -19.25 -18.35 0.14
N PRO A 40 -18.79 -17.08 0.10
CA PRO A 40 -18.18 -16.49 -1.09
C PRO A 40 -16.89 -17.18 -1.56
N GLY A 41 -16.14 -17.79 -0.64
CA GLY A 41 -14.97 -18.61 -0.98
C GLY A 41 -15.36 -19.89 -1.72
N ALA A 42 -16.45 -20.54 -1.30
CA ALA A 42 -16.99 -21.69 -2.01
C ALA A 42 -17.49 -21.29 -3.42
N ALA A 43 -18.18 -20.15 -3.54
CA ALA A 43 -18.56 -19.60 -4.85
C ALA A 43 -17.34 -19.31 -5.73
N ALA A 44 -16.26 -18.77 -5.16
CA ALA A 44 -15.02 -18.48 -5.89
C ALA A 44 -14.33 -19.76 -6.39
N GLY A 45 -14.31 -20.82 -5.56
CA GLY A 45 -13.80 -22.14 -5.95
C GLY A 45 -14.61 -22.75 -7.09
N LEU A 46 -15.94 -22.68 -7.01
CA LEU A 46 -16.83 -23.17 -8.07
C LEU A 46 -16.67 -22.38 -9.38
N LEU A 47 -16.54 -21.05 -9.29
CA LEU A 47 -16.25 -20.16 -10.42
C LEU A 47 -14.96 -20.59 -11.13
N LEU A 48 -13.89 -20.86 -10.37
CA LEU A 48 -12.61 -21.26 -10.91
C LEU A 48 -12.67 -22.68 -11.53
N CYS A 49 -13.36 -23.62 -10.90
CA CYS A 49 -13.61 -24.94 -11.49
C CYS A 49 -14.31 -24.81 -12.85
N ALA A 50 -15.40 -24.04 -12.92
CA ALA A 50 -16.14 -23.81 -14.15
C ALA A 50 -15.26 -23.17 -15.24
N ALA A 51 -14.45 -22.17 -14.88
CA ALA A 51 -13.53 -21.52 -15.82
C ALA A 51 -12.46 -22.49 -16.36
N VAL A 52 -11.84 -23.30 -15.49
CA VAL A 52 -10.82 -24.29 -15.89
C VAL A 52 -11.43 -25.39 -16.78
N MET A 53 -12.68 -25.79 -16.52
CA MET A 53 -13.42 -26.74 -17.35
C MET A 53 -13.94 -26.14 -18.67
N GLY A 54 -13.76 -24.83 -18.91
CA GLY A 54 -14.24 -24.15 -20.11
C GLY A 54 -15.75 -23.90 -20.13
N ALA A 55 -16.42 -23.93 -18.97
CA ALA A 55 -17.86 -23.71 -18.84
C ALA A 55 -18.20 -22.22 -18.66
N GLY A 56 -17.95 -21.41 -19.70
CA GLY A 56 -18.16 -19.95 -19.67
C GLY A 56 -19.59 -19.53 -19.29
N ASP A 57 -20.61 -20.25 -19.78
CA ASP A 57 -22.01 -19.99 -19.43
C ASP A 57 -22.28 -20.19 -17.93
N ALA A 58 -21.64 -21.19 -17.31
CA ALA A 58 -21.76 -21.44 -15.88
C ALA A 58 -21.08 -20.35 -15.04
N VAL A 59 -19.92 -19.85 -15.51
CA VAL A 59 -19.24 -18.70 -14.92
C VAL A 59 -20.16 -17.47 -14.95
N ALA A 60 -20.78 -17.19 -16.10
CA ALA A 60 -21.66 -16.04 -16.24
C ALA A 60 -22.94 -16.17 -15.39
N ALA A 61 -23.56 -17.35 -15.39
CA ALA A 61 -24.74 -17.63 -14.57
C ALA A 61 -24.45 -17.47 -13.07
N LEU A 62 -23.31 -17.97 -12.58
CA LEU A 62 -22.92 -17.85 -11.18
C LEU A 62 -22.71 -16.38 -10.79
N LEU A 63 -21.95 -15.60 -11.57
CA LEU A 63 -21.74 -14.18 -11.26
C LEU A 63 -23.05 -13.38 -11.30
N SER A 64 -23.93 -13.67 -12.25
CA SER A 64 -25.26 -13.04 -12.34
C SER A 64 -26.14 -13.37 -11.13
N ASP A 65 -26.15 -14.62 -10.67
CA ASP A 65 -26.88 -15.04 -9.48
C ASP A 65 -26.35 -14.35 -8.22
N ARG A 66 -25.03 -14.36 -8.01
CA ARG A 66 -24.37 -13.67 -6.90
C ARG A 66 -24.69 -12.19 -6.88
N TRP A 67 -24.61 -11.52 -8.03
CA TRP A 67 -24.95 -10.10 -8.14
C TRP A 67 -26.41 -9.83 -7.78
N THR A 68 -27.33 -10.61 -8.35
CA THR A 68 -28.77 -10.37 -8.19
C THR A 68 -29.24 -10.66 -6.76
N ARG A 69 -28.74 -11.73 -6.12
CA ARG A 69 -29.22 -12.20 -4.81
C ARG A 69 -28.43 -11.64 -3.63
N ARG A 70 -27.11 -11.49 -3.77
CA ARG A 70 -26.18 -11.19 -2.67
C ARG A 70 -25.38 -9.91 -2.86
N ARG A 71 -25.33 -9.38 -4.08
CA ARG A 71 -24.53 -8.20 -4.48
C ARG A 71 -23.01 -8.38 -4.26
N ASP A 72 -22.53 -9.62 -4.25
CA ASP A 72 -21.12 -9.93 -3.91
C ASP A 72 -20.35 -10.63 -5.04
N ALA A 73 -20.88 -10.62 -6.27
CA ALA A 73 -20.21 -11.19 -7.45
C ALA A 73 -18.76 -10.67 -7.61
N ALA A 74 -18.54 -9.40 -7.26
CA ALA A 74 -17.22 -8.78 -7.30
C ALA A 74 -16.24 -9.39 -6.30
N ALA A 75 -16.68 -9.66 -5.08
CA ALA A 75 -15.85 -10.32 -4.05
C ALA A 75 -15.53 -11.77 -4.46
N VAL A 76 -16.51 -12.49 -5.02
CA VAL A 76 -16.32 -13.85 -5.54
C VAL A 76 -15.29 -13.89 -6.66
N LEU A 77 -15.43 -13.01 -7.66
CA LEU A 77 -14.50 -12.94 -8.78
C LEU A 77 -13.10 -12.51 -8.32
N TRP A 78 -13.02 -11.50 -7.45
CA TRP A 78 -11.77 -11.04 -6.87
C TRP A 78 -11.05 -12.19 -6.17
N ARG A 79 -11.74 -12.94 -5.30
CA ARG A 79 -11.13 -14.05 -4.56
C ARG A 79 -10.62 -15.15 -5.51
N ALA A 80 -11.39 -15.51 -6.54
CA ALA A 80 -10.95 -16.50 -7.53
C ALA A 80 -9.69 -16.03 -8.30
N ALA A 81 -9.68 -14.77 -8.75
CA ALA A 81 -8.56 -14.19 -9.48
C ALA A 81 -7.32 -14.01 -8.59
N TRP A 82 -7.50 -13.56 -7.35
CA TRP A 82 -6.45 -13.42 -6.35
C TRP A 82 -5.79 -14.77 -6.02
N ILE A 83 -6.59 -15.83 -5.85
CA ILE A 83 -6.07 -17.17 -5.59
C ILE A 83 -5.21 -17.66 -6.75
N CYS A 84 -5.62 -17.42 -8.00
CA CYS A 84 -4.77 -17.71 -9.16
C CYS A 84 -3.45 -16.92 -9.09
N ALA A 85 -3.53 -15.64 -8.71
CA ALA A 85 -2.37 -14.75 -8.65
C ALA A 85 -1.33 -15.18 -7.62
N VAL A 86 -1.75 -15.43 -6.37
CA VAL A 86 -0.83 -15.79 -5.28
C VAL A 86 -0.25 -17.19 -5.41
N ASN A 87 -0.93 -18.10 -6.11
CA ASN A 87 -0.42 -19.44 -6.42
C ASN A 87 0.39 -19.48 -7.72
N GLY A 88 0.58 -18.35 -8.40
CA GLY A 88 1.35 -18.27 -9.65
C GLY A 88 0.73 -19.07 -10.80
N SER A 89 -0.58 -19.32 -10.78
CA SER A 89 -1.26 -20.13 -11.79
C SER A 89 -1.68 -19.26 -12.99
N ASP A 90 -0.77 -19.09 -13.95
CA ASP A 90 -1.07 -18.43 -15.24
C ASP A 90 -2.27 -19.07 -15.93
N GLN A 91 -2.28 -20.40 -15.96
CA GLN A 91 -3.34 -21.15 -16.59
C GLN A 91 -4.69 -20.86 -15.93
N GLY A 92 -4.76 -20.76 -14.59
CA GLY A 92 -6.00 -20.42 -13.89
C GLY A 92 -6.51 -19.02 -14.25
N LEU A 93 -5.62 -18.02 -14.23
CA LEU A 93 -6.00 -16.65 -14.57
C LEU A 93 -6.38 -16.51 -16.05
N ASP A 94 -5.67 -17.15 -16.96
CA ASP A 94 -5.98 -17.10 -18.40
C ASP A 94 -7.28 -17.84 -18.73
N ARG A 95 -7.59 -18.93 -18.02
CA ARG A 95 -8.89 -19.60 -18.11
C ARG A 95 -10.03 -18.72 -17.59
N LEU A 96 -9.83 -17.99 -16.50
CA LEU A 96 -10.80 -16.99 -16.02
C LEU A 96 -11.00 -15.86 -17.04
N LYS A 97 -9.91 -15.30 -17.60
CA LYS A 97 -9.99 -14.28 -18.67
C LYS A 97 -10.75 -14.80 -19.89
N THR A 98 -10.47 -16.04 -20.31
CA THR A 98 -11.15 -16.69 -21.45
C THR A 98 -12.63 -16.89 -21.15
N ALA A 99 -12.99 -17.39 -19.96
CA ALA A 99 -14.38 -17.57 -19.57
C ALA A 99 -15.15 -16.24 -19.49
N LEU A 100 -14.46 -15.14 -19.17
CA LEU A 100 -15.04 -13.80 -19.06
C LEU A 100 -14.92 -12.96 -20.34
N SER A 101 -14.37 -13.49 -21.43
CA SER A 101 -14.23 -12.74 -22.68
C SER A 101 -15.58 -12.32 -23.28
N GLY A 102 -16.67 -13.02 -22.92
CA GLY A 102 -18.04 -12.70 -23.32
C GLY A 102 -18.64 -11.45 -22.65
N PHE A 103 -18.04 -10.93 -21.58
CA PHE A 103 -18.54 -9.74 -20.85
C PHE A 103 -18.21 -8.40 -21.53
N GLY A 104 -17.45 -8.42 -22.62
CA GLY A 104 -17.02 -7.22 -23.35
C GLY A 104 -15.82 -6.53 -22.72
N GLU A 105 -15.04 -5.86 -23.57
CA GLU A 105 -13.84 -5.11 -23.13
C GLU A 105 -14.22 -3.95 -22.21
N GLY A 106 -13.53 -3.82 -21.07
CA GLY A 106 -13.78 -2.74 -20.11
C GLY A 106 -14.95 -2.98 -19.16
N SER A 107 -15.53 -4.17 -19.17
CA SER A 107 -16.49 -4.60 -18.15
C SER A 107 -15.88 -4.62 -16.75
N ARG A 108 -16.73 -4.46 -15.72
CA ARG A 108 -16.35 -4.53 -14.30
C ARG A 108 -15.73 -5.88 -13.92
N GLU A 109 -16.16 -6.97 -14.54
CA GLU A 109 -15.57 -8.30 -14.36
C GLU A 109 -14.13 -8.32 -14.89
N GLN A 110 -13.87 -7.76 -16.07
CA GLN A 110 -12.52 -7.63 -16.61
C GLN A 110 -11.63 -6.72 -15.76
N ALA A 111 -12.17 -5.66 -15.17
CA ALA A 111 -11.43 -4.77 -14.27
C ALA A 111 -10.80 -5.55 -13.09
N THR A 112 -11.55 -6.49 -12.52
CA THR A 112 -11.08 -7.37 -11.44
C THR A 112 -9.95 -8.28 -11.92
N LEU A 113 -10.07 -8.83 -13.14
CA LEU A 113 -9.02 -9.66 -13.74
C LEU A 113 -7.75 -8.87 -14.05
N HIS A 114 -7.88 -7.63 -14.52
CA HIS A 114 -6.74 -6.75 -14.75
C HIS A 114 -6.00 -6.42 -13.45
N TYR A 115 -6.73 -6.23 -12.36
CA TYR A 115 -6.13 -6.00 -11.05
C TYR A 115 -5.33 -7.22 -10.58
N ALA A 116 -5.91 -8.42 -10.67
CA ALA A 116 -5.21 -9.67 -10.34
C ALA A 116 -3.99 -9.93 -11.25
N ALA A 117 -4.10 -9.64 -12.56
CA ALA A 117 -2.98 -9.71 -13.49
C ALA A 117 -1.86 -8.72 -13.11
N GLY A 118 -2.21 -7.51 -12.68
CA GLY A 118 -1.26 -6.52 -12.18
C GLY A 118 -0.48 -7.03 -10.96
N HIS A 119 -1.17 -7.68 -10.03
CA HIS A 119 -0.52 -8.32 -8.88
C HIS A 119 0.40 -9.48 -9.26
N MET A 120 -0.01 -10.34 -10.20
CA MET A 120 0.86 -11.41 -10.69
C MET A 120 2.14 -10.87 -11.32
N ALA A 121 2.02 -9.83 -12.14
CA ALA A 121 3.18 -9.17 -12.72
C ALA A 121 4.07 -8.59 -11.63
N MET A 122 3.50 -7.96 -10.59
CA MET A 122 4.26 -7.45 -9.46
C MET A 122 5.00 -8.55 -8.68
N LEU A 123 4.35 -9.70 -8.43
CA LEU A 123 4.98 -10.86 -7.79
C LEU A 123 6.14 -11.45 -8.61
N ARG A 124 6.14 -11.22 -9.92
CA ARG A 124 7.22 -11.62 -10.85
C ARG A 124 8.30 -10.56 -11.03
N GLY A 125 8.14 -9.38 -10.41
CA GLY A 125 9.03 -8.24 -10.59
C GLY A 125 8.86 -7.49 -11.91
N ASP A 126 7.76 -7.72 -12.65
CA ASP A 126 7.43 -6.95 -13.85
C ASP A 126 6.58 -5.73 -13.49
N GLU A 127 7.26 -4.66 -13.09
CA GLU A 127 6.62 -3.42 -12.62
C GLU A 127 5.82 -2.69 -13.72
N ASP A 128 6.26 -2.78 -14.98
CA ASP A 128 5.59 -2.15 -16.12
C ASP A 128 4.27 -2.87 -16.45
N ALA A 129 4.29 -4.21 -16.52
CA ALA A 129 3.08 -4.99 -16.70
C ALA A 129 2.14 -4.87 -15.48
N ALA A 130 2.69 -4.77 -14.27
CA ALA A 130 1.90 -4.54 -13.06
C ALA A 130 1.11 -3.23 -13.15
N LEU A 131 1.81 -2.13 -13.48
CA LEU A 131 1.21 -0.82 -13.66
C LEU A 131 0.16 -0.82 -14.78
N ALA A 132 0.45 -1.46 -15.91
CA ALA A 132 -0.50 -1.56 -17.02
C ALA A 132 -1.79 -2.28 -16.59
N GLY A 133 -1.66 -3.38 -15.84
CA GLY A 133 -2.78 -4.11 -15.24
C GLY A 133 -3.61 -3.25 -14.29
N PHE A 134 -2.97 -2.54 -13.35
CA PHE A 134 -3.70 -1.70 -12.41
C PHE A 134 -4.37 -0.48 -13.06
N LEU A 135 -3.75 0.13 -14.08
CA LEU A 135 -4.38 1.21 -14.85
C LEU A 135 -5.57 0.72 -15.69
N ALA A 136 -5.50 -0.51 -16.22
CA ALA A 136 -6.63 -1.14 -16.90
C ALA A 136 -7.78 -1.44 -15.92
N ALA A 137 -7.45 -1.95 -14.72
CA ALA A 137 -8.41 -2.14 -13.64
C ALA A 137 -9.10 -0.83 -13.25
N LYS A 138 -8.32 0.24 -13.04
CA LYS A 138 -8.83 1.58 -12.73
C LYS A 138 -9.90 2.04 -13.72
N ARG A 139 -9.68 1.87 -15.03
CA ARG A 139 -10.66 2.30 -16.05
C ARG A 139 -12.01 1.60 -15.89
N GLY A 140 -12.01 0.29 -15.65
CA GLY A 140 -13.24 -0.45 -15.44
C GLY A 140 -13.89 -0.16 -14.08
N PHE A 141 -13.09 0.11 -13.04
CA PHE A 141 -13.58 0.53 -11.73
C PHE A 141 -14.27 1.90 -11.77
N ASP A 142 -13.66 2.87 -12.46
CA ASP A 142 -14.23 4.21 -12.64
C ASP A 142 -15.53 4.17 -13.48
N ALA A 143 -15.74 3.13 -14.30
CA ALA A 143 -16.93 2.98 -15.14
C ALA A 143 -18.17 2.47 -14.38
N ASP A 144 -18.00 1.66 -13.33
CA ASP A 144 -19.10 1.14 -12.49
C ASP A 144 -18.67 1.03 -11.01
N PRO A 145 -18.50 2.16 -10.29
CA PRO A 145 -18.05 2.15 -8.90
C PRO A 145 -19.05 1.48 -7.95
N GLU A 146 -20.35 1.49 -8.27
CA GLU A 146 -21.40 0.89 -7.44
C GLU A 146 -21.18 -0.61 -7.28
N TRP A 147 -20.78 -1.32 -8.35
CA TRP A 147 -20.54 -2.76 -8.29
C TRP A 147 -19.47 -3.16 -7.26
N PHE A 148 -18.45 -2.33 -7.10
CA PHE A 148 -17.35 -2.57 -6.14
C PHE A 148 -17.76 -2.20 -4.71
N LEU A 149 -18.42 -1.06 -4.54
CA LEU A 149 -18.85 -0.56 -3.23
C LEU A 149 -20.02 -1.38 -2.65
N ALA A 150 -20.90 -1.91 -3.51
CA ALA A 150 -22.05 -2.71 -3.11
C ALA A 150 -21.67 -4.08 -2.52
N ALA A 151 -20.49 -4.61 -2.84
CA ALA A 151 -20.01 -5.88 -2.33
C ALA A 151 -19.80 -5.88 -0.81
N ARG A 152 -19.67 -4.69 -0.19
CA ARG A 152 -19.37 -4.51 1.25
C ARG A 152 -18.16 -5.33 1.72
N ASP A 153 -17.27 -5.66 0.79
CA ASP A 153 -16.02 -6.35 1.06
C ASP A 153 -14.93 -5.29 1.25
N GLN A 154 -14.32 -5.28 2.43
CA GLN A 154 -13.29 -4.30 2.78
C GLN A 154 -12.05 -4.45 1.89
N THR A 155 -11.69 -5.68 1.51
CA THR A 155 -10.54 -5.95 0.64
C THR A 155 -10.80 -5.36 -0.73
N LEU A 156 -11.95 -5.64 -1.33
CA LEU A 156 -12.32 -5.09 -2.63
C LEU A 156 -12.46 -3.57 -2.60
N THR A 157 -13.00 -3.02 -1.51
CA THR A 157 -13.07 -1.57 -1.29
C THR A 157 -11.66 -0.97 -1.29
N ASN A 158 -10.72 -1.58 -0.57
CA ASN A 158 -9.32 -1.15 -0.57
C ASN A 158 -8.70 -1.25 -1.96
N VAL A 159 -8.93 -2.35 -2.69
CA VAL A 159 -8.47 -2.55 -4.07
C VAL A 159 -8.96 -1.41 -4.99
N PHE A 160 -10.26 -1.12 -4.93
CA PHE A 160 -10.90 -0.04 -5.68
C PHE A 160 -10.26 1.31 -5.35
N VAL A 161 -10.16 1.65 -4.07
CA VAL A 161 -9.61 2.94 -3.62
C VAL A 161 -8.15 3.10 -4.02
N GLN A 162 -7.31 2.08 -3.78
CA GLN A 162 -5.88 2.11 -4.13
C GLN A 162 -5.64 2.36 -5.61
N THR A 163 -6.38 1.69 -6.50
CA THR A 163 -6.28 1.93 -7.95
C THR A 163 -6.82 3.28 -8.35
N GLY A 164 -7.85 3.78 -7.66
CA GLY A 164 -8.46 5.10 -7.88
C GLY A 164 -7.44 6.26 -7.82
N HIS A 165 -6.34 6.06 -7.09
CA HIS A 165 -5.27 7.04 -6.93
C HIS A 165 -4.16 6.95 -7.96
N LEU A 166 -4.16 5.97 -8.87
CA LEU A 166 -3.14 5.84 -9.90
C LEU A 166 -3.30 6.90 -11.01
N LEU A 167 -2.22 7.63 -11.26
CA LEU A 167 -2.11 8.55 -12.40
C LEU A 167 -1.48 7.85 -13.62
N PRO A 168 -2.04 8.08 -14.83
CA PRO A 168 -1.44 7.68 -16.09
C PRO A 168 -0.01 8.19 -16.28
N ALA A 169 0.73 7.58 -17.20
CA ALA A 169 2.15 7.88 -17.41
C ALA A 169 2.40 9.33 -17.86
N GLU A 170 1.53 9.87 -18.70
CA GLU A 170 1.60 11.24 -19.20
C GLU A 170 1.41 12.28 -18.10
N GLN A 171 0.52 12.02 -17.14
CA GLN A 171 0.30 12.91 -16.00
C GLN A 171 1.48 12.86 -15.03
N VAL A 172 2.01 11.65 -14.75
CA VAL A 172 3.23 11.51 -13.94
C VAL A 172 4.42 12.17 -14.62
N ALA A 173 4.55 12.07 -15.95
CA ALA A 173 5.60 12.74 -16.71
C ALA A 173 5.46 14.27 -16.64
N ALA A 174 4.24 14.82 -16.73
CA ALA A 174 4.01 16.25 -16.56
C ALA A 174 4.39 16.74 -15.14
N LEU A 175 4.03 15.97 -14.10
CA LEU A 175 4.45 16.27 -12.72
C LEU A 175 5.97 16.18 -12.57
N ALA A 176 6.60 15.15 -13.14
CA ALA A 176 8.05 14.98 -13.13
C ALA A 176 8.79 16.15 -13.79
N GLN A 177 8.24 16.73 -14.85
CA GLN A 177 8.78 17.93 -15.50
C GLN A 177 8.65 19.19 -14.64
N SER A 178 7.67 19.22 -13.73
CA SER A 178 7.51 20.33 -12.77
C SER A 178 8.47 20.25 -11.59
N VAL A 179 9.13 19.10 -11.39
CA VAL A 179 10.16 18.97 -10.35
C VAL A 179 11.36 19.82 -10.72
N GLY A 180 11.75 20.70 -9.81
CA GLY A 180 12.87 21.63 -10.00
C GLY A 180 14.22 20.93 -10.15
N THR A 181 15.26 21.74 -10.35
CA THR A 181 16.63 21.22 -10.38
C THR A 181 17.01 20.71 -8.98
N PRO A 182 17.47 19.46 -8.83
CA PRO A 182 17.90 18.95 -7.55
C PRO A 182 19.03 19.78 -6.97
N PRO A 183 18.99 20.09 -5.67
CA PRO A 183 20.06 20.80 -5.00
C PRO A 183 21.27 19.90 -4.79
N VAL A 184 22.41 20.54 -4.52
CA VAL A 184 23.63 19.84 -4.13
C VAL A 184 23.55 19.49 -2.65
N PHE A 185 23.57 18.20 -2.36
CA PHE A 185 23.69 17.70 -0.99
C PHE A 185 25.17 17.54 -0.67
N GLU A 186 25.67 18.38 0.25
CA GLU A 186 26.96 18.17 0.89
C GLU A 186 26.77 17.11 1.97
N LYS A 187 27.73 16.17 2.05
CA LYS A 187 27.68 15.08 3.03
C LYS A 187 27.86 15.67 4.43
N ASP A 188 26.81 15.58 5.25
CA ASP A 188 26.95 15.74 6.69
C ASP A 188 27.60 14.47 7.27
N GLU A 189 28.66 14.64 8.07
CA GLU A 189 29.35 13.54 8.75
C GLU A 189 28.60 13.08 10.01
N GLN A 190 27.62 13.86 10.50
CA GLN A 190 26.81 13.50 11.65
C GLN A 190 25.76 12.44 11.29
N ASN A 191 26.19 11.19 11.47
CA ASN A 191 25.52 9.99 11.01
C ASN A 191 24.30 9.56 11.86
N GLN A 192 23.71 10.48 12.64
CA GLN A 192 22.66 10.14 13.61
C GLN A 192 21.29 9.94 12.96
N PRO A 193 20.51 8.93 13.41
CA PRO A 193 19.12 8.73 13.00
C PRO A 193 18.28 10.01 13.11
N HIS A 194 17.67 10.41 12.00
CA HIS A 194 16.63 11.43 11.98
C HIS A 194 15.31 10.76 11.63
N ILE A 195 14.34 10.85 12.54
CA ILE A 195 13.01 10.27 12.40
C ILE A 195 12.01 11.40 12.18
N LEU A 196 11.12 11.22 11.20
CA LEU A 196 10.00 12.11 10.91
C LEU A 196 8.69 11.37 11.14
N VAL A 197 7.77 12.02 11.86
CA VAL A 197 6.37 11.58 12.00
C VAL A 197 5.44 12.77 11.79
N ALA A 198 4.22 12.50 11.32
CA ALA A 198 3.16 13.50 11.23
C ALA A 198 1.86 12.92 11.79
N ALA A 199 1.12 13.74 12.54
CA ALA A 199 -0.12 13.32 13.18
C ALA A 199 -0.99 14.54 13.54
N ASP A 200 -2.30 14.33 13.61
CA ASP A 200 -3.22 15.32 14.20
C ASP A 200 -3.23 15.24 15.73
N GLY A 201 -3.89 16.20 16.38
CA GLY A 201 -3.96 16.24 17.84
C GLY A 201 -4.56 14.98 18.48
N GLY A 202 -5.53 14.36 17.80
CA GLY A 202 -6.15 13.10 18.26
C GLY A 202 -5.17 11.94 18.26
N TYR A 203 -4.47 11.74 17.14
CA TYR A 203 -3.47 10.69 16.97
C TYR A 203 -2.24 10.92 17.86
N LEU A 204 -1.80 12.17 18.03
CA LEU A 204 -0.70 12.54 18.92
C LEU A 204 -0.98 12.14 20.37
N ARG A 205 -2.14 12.51 20.90
CA ARG A 205 -2.52 12.14 22.28
C ARG A 205 -2.64 10.63 22.45
N ARG A 206 -3.09 9.93 21.41
CA ARG A 206 -3.41 8.51 21.46
C ARG A 206 -2.19 7.60 21.34
N PHE A 207 -1.30 7.88 20.39
CA PHE A 207 -0.19 7.01 20.04
C PHE A 207 1.18 7.64 20.31
N GLY A 208 1.24 8.97 20.37
CA GLY A 208 2.48 9.71 20.53
C GLY A 208 3.31 9.32 21.75
N PRO A 209 2.75 9.25 22.97
CA PRO A 209 3.53 8.85 24.16
C PRO A 209 4.18 7.47 24.00
N ASP A 210 3.43 6.45 23.57
CA ASP A 210 3.93 5.08 23.41
C ASP A 210 4.99 5.00 22.29
N PHE A 211 4.77 5.69 21.16
CA PHE A 211 5.75 5.80 20.07
C PHE A 211 7.06 6.42 20.59
N VAL A 212 6.97 7.59 21.22
CA VAL A 212 8.14 8.36 21.69
C VAL A 212 8.90 7.59 22.79
N GLU A 213 8.20 6.98 23.73
CA GLU A 213 8.82 6.16 24.77
C GLU A 213 9.56 4.96 24.16
N SER A 214 8.93 4.27 23.20
CA SER A 214 9.55 3.13 22.53
C SER A 214 10.80 3.52 21.74
N LEU A 215 10.77 4.67 21.07
CA LEU A 215 11.91 5.22 20.34
C LEU A 215 13.02 5.65 21.31
N ASN A 216 12.68 6.36 22.39
CA ASN A 216 13.63 6.78 23.41
C ASN A 216 14.38 5.61 24.05
N ARG A 217 13.67 4.50 24.29
CA ARG A 217 14.26 3.27 24.84
C ARG A 217 15.19 2.57 23.86
N THR A 218 14.86 2.54 22.58
CA THR A 218 15.56 1.73 21.56
C THR A 218 16.65 2.50 20.81
N ASN A 219 16.51 3.82 20.71
CA ASN A 219 17.37 4.71 19.93
C ASN A 219 17.66 6.01 20.73
N PRO A 220 18.27 5.92 21.93
CA PRO A 220 18.61 7.11 22.70
C PRO A 220 19.57 8.01 21.92
N GLY A 221 19.31 9.33 21.95
CA GLY A 221 20.05 10.32 21.19
C GLY A 221 19.59 10.53 19.75
N ALA A 222 18.57 9.79 19.27
CA ALA A 222 18.00 10.05 17.95
C ALA A 222 17.32 11.43 17.87
N SER A 223 17.32 12.03 16.68
CA SER A 223 16.52 13.22 16.39
C SER A 223 15.12 12.81 15.95
N LEU A 224 14.10 13.41 16.56
CA LEU A 224 12.69 13.19 16.21
C LEU A 224 12.04 14.53 15.84
N SER A 225 11.59 14.64 14.59
CA SER A 225 10.75 15.74 14.12
C SER A 225 9.30 15.29 14.07
N VAL A 226 8.43 16.02 14.76
CA VAL A 226 6.98 15.80 14.82
C VAL A 226 6.28 16.95 14.10
N LEU A 227 5.57 16.63 13.01
CA LEU A 227 4.67 17.57 12.36
C LEU A 227 3.27 17.40 12.97
N ALA A 228 2.89 18.34 13.83
CA ALA A 228 1.62 18.35 14.55
C ALA A 228 0.57 19.13 13.75
N VAL A 229 -0.24 18.41 12.96
CA VAL A 229 -1.13 19.01 11.94
C VAL A 229 -2.52 19.28 12.52
N ASP A 230 -3.01 20.51 12.44
CA ASP A 230 -4.25 20.96 13.10
C ASP A 230 -4.29 20.59 14.60
N ALA A 231 -3.13 20.49 15.24
CA ALA A 231 -2.97 20.07 16.63
C ALA A 231 -2.68 21.26 17.54
N ALA A 232 -3.25 21.24 18.75
CA ALA A 232 -3.01 22.27 19.73
C ALA A 232 -1.71 21.97 20.51
N PRO A 233 -1.00 22.99 21.07
CA PRO A 233 0.23 22.77 21.84
C PRO A 233 0.10 21.72 22.96
N GLU A 234 -1.04 21.69 23.65
CA GLU A 234 -1.35 20.72 24.69
C GLU A 234 -1.34 19.26 24.20
N ASP A 235 -1.57 19.01 22.91
CA ASP A 235 -1.60 17.67 22.33
C ASP A 235 -0.20 17.05 22.25
N THR A 236 0.83 17.88 22.32
CA THR A 236 2.24 17.49 22.23
C THR A 236 2.97 17.55 23.56
N ALA A 237 2.32 18.07 24.62
CA ALA A 237 2.96 18.34 25.90
C ALA A 237 3.57 17.08 26.56
N ALA A 238 2.96 15.92 26.35
CA ALA A 238 3.44 14.65 26.91
C ALA A 238 4.66 14.06 26.17
N LEU A 239 4.93 14.49 24.93
CA LEU A 239 5.96 13.86 24.09
C LEU A 239 7.37 14.09 24.64
N ALA A 240 7.68 15.32 25.08
CA ALA A 240 8.98 15.63 25.66
C ALA A 240 9.26 14.81 26.93
N ALA A 241 8.24 14.55 27.75
CA ALA A 241 8.37 13.73 28.95
C ALA A 241 8.55 12.23 28.63
N ALA A 242 7.94 11.74 27.54
CA ALA A 242 8.12 10.37 27.08
C ALA A 242 9.50 10.10 26.47
N GLY A 243 10.17 11.13 25.95
CA GLY A 243 11.44 11.01 25.22
C GLY A 243 12.59 11.88 25.74
N PRO A 244 12.98 11.81 27.03
CA PRO A 244 13.96 12.73 27.61
C PRO A 244 15.39 12.58 27.04
N SER A 245 15.68 11.48 26.34
CA SER A 245 16.97 11.24 25.67
C SER A 245 16.91 11.48 24.16
N LEU A 246 15.80 11.98 23.61
CA LEU A 246 15.66 12.31 22.20
C LEU A 246 15.88 13.80 21.96
N PHE A 247 16.40 14.14 20.78
CA PHE A 247 16.35 15.52 20.28
C PHE A 247 15.00 15.76 19.60
N LEU A 248 14.00 16.15 20.39
CA LEU A 248 12.63 16.37 19.92
C LEU A 248 12.43 17.78 19.37
N GLY A 249 12.01 17.86 18.11
CA GLY A 249 11.48 19.08 17.47
C GLY A 249 10.02 18.89 17.11
N ILE A 250 9.17 19.85 17.49
CA ILE A 250 7.74 19.84 17.17
C ILE A 250 7.44 21.09 16.34
N GLU A 251 6.80 20.88 15.19
CA GLU A 251 6.32 21.94 14.31
C GLU A 251 4.80 21.84 14.21
N HIS A 252 4.10 22.93 14.54
CA HIS A 252 2.64 23.02 14.44
C HIS A 252 2.26 23.53 13.06
N GLU A 253 1.50 22.71 12.35
CA GLU A 253 1.11 22.94 10.96
C GLU A 253 -0.40 23.07 10.85
N THR A 254 -0.89 23.84 9.89
CA THR A 254 -2.32 23.92 9.58
C THR A 254 -2.56 23.31 8.20
N ALA A 255 -3.49 22.37 8.10
CA ALA A 255 -3.80 21.71 6.83
C ALA A 255 -4.61 22.62 5.90
N GLU A 256 -3.99 23.07 4.80
CA GLU A 256 -4.57 23.96 3.79
C GLU A 256 -5.30 23.20 2.65
N PHE A 257 -6.12 22.21 3.00
CA PHE A 257 -6.89 21.42 2.01
C PHE A 257 -8.38 21.34 2.42
N PRO A 258 -9.14 22.44 2.28
CA PRO A 258 -10.57 22.43 2.59
C PRO A 258 -11.31 21.45 1.67
N GLY A 259 -12.33 20.76 2.20
CA GLY A 259 -13.13 19.79 1.44
C GLY A 259 -12.51 18.40 1.28
N ILE A 260 -11.23 18.23 1.63
CA ILE A 260 -10.55 16.93 1.57
C ILE A 260 -10.73 16.16 2.88
N ASN A 261 -10.87 14.84 2.77
CA ASN A 261 -10.90 13.92 3.90
C ASN A 261 -9.62 14.07 4.75
N ARG A 262 -9.80 14.53 6.00
CA ARG A 262 -8.73 14.90 6.93
C ARG A 262 -7.72 13.77 7.19
N PRO A 263 -8.13 12.52 7.50
CA PRO A 263 -7.22 11.38 7.58
C PRO A 263 -6.20 11.25 6.43
N ALA A 264 -6.63 11.41 5.18
CA ALA A 264 -5.73 11.33 4.03
C ALA A 264 -4.73 12.49 3.99
N VAL A 265 -5.17 13.70 4.39
CA VAL A 265 -4.32 14.89 4.50
C VAL A 265 -3.25 14.68 5.57
N TYR A 266 -3.65 14.22 6.76
CA TYR A 266 -2.74 14.01 7.89
C TYR A 266 -1.69 12.92 7.60
N ALA A 267 -2.11 11.78 7.05
CA ALA A 267 -1.20 10.70 6.65
C ALA A 267 -0.19 11.15 5.57
N SER A 268 -0.62 12.02 4.65
CA SER A 268 0.20 12.54 3.57
C SER A 268 1.18 13.64 4.00
N TRP A 269 0.95 14.29 5.14
CA TRP A 269 1.66 15.52 5.53
C TRP A 269 3.18 15.31 5.67
N ARG A 270 3.59 14.16 6.22
CA ARG A 270 5.01 13.75 6.31
C ARG A 270 5.71 13.73 4.95
N PHE A 271 5.02 13.38 3.87
CA PHE A 271 5.58 13.37 2.52
C PHE A 271 5.50 14.73 1.83
N LEU A 272 4.50 15.54 2.15
CA LEU A 272 4.39 16.92 1.67
C LEU A 272 5.52 17.81 2.21
N ALA A 273 6.01 17.53 3.42
CA ALA A 273 7.12 18.23 4.07
C ALA A 273 8.52 17.66 3.74
N MET A 274 8.59 16.43 3.22
CA MET A 274 9.85 15.67 3.09
C MET A 274 10.90 16.41 2.26
N GLU A 275 10.50 17.03 1.16
CA GLU A 275 11.41 17.80 0.30
C GLU A 275 12.16 18.88 1.08
N LYS A 276 11.44 19.70 1.87
CA LYS A 276 12.04 20.78 2.68
C LYS A 276 12.93 20.21 3.78
N LEU A 277 12.50 19.12 4.40
CA LEU A 277 13.24 18.46 5.48
C LEU A 277 14.56 17.86 4.99
N LEU A 278 14.60 17.26 3.80
CA LEU A 278 15.85 16.77 3.21
C LEU A 278 16.86 17.91 3.04
N LEU A 279 16.42 19.08 2.57
CA LEU A 279 17.27 20.25 2.38
C LEU A 279 17.81 20.83 3.67
N ALA A 280 16.94 20.94 4.67
CA ALA A 280 17.29 21.51 5.96
C ALA A 280 18.24 20.59 6.74
N ASN A 281 17.99 19.29 6.72
CA ASN A 281 18.69 18.35 7.59
C ASN A 281 19.95 17.74 6.96
N LYS A 282 20.05 17.66 5.62
CA LYS A 282 21.20 17.06 4.88
C LYS A 282 21.68 15.69 5.39
N ARG A 283 20.82 14.94 6.08
CA ARG A 283 21.07 13.59 6.62
C ARG A 283 19.92 12.64 6.25
N PRO A 284 20.13 11.32 6.30
CA PRO A 284 19.06 10.36 6.01
C PRO A 284 17.89 10.52 6.97
N VAL A 285 16.66 10.46 6.44
CA VAL A 285 15.44 10.58 7.23
C VAL A 285 14.63 9.29 7.12
N LEU A 286 14.24 8.73 8.27
CA LEU A 286 13.26 7.66 8.35
C LEU A 286 11.89 8.25 8.69
N VAL A 287 10.94 8.09 7.79
CA VAL A 287 9.55 8.52 7.94
C VAL A 287 8.74 7.35 8.49
N LEU A 288 8.10 7.55 9.64
CA LEU A 288 7.33 6.52 10.35
C LEU A 288 5.87 6.94 10.55
N ASP A 289 4.96 5.97 10.62
CA ASP A 289 3.64 6.18 11.21
C ASP A 289 3.76 6.33 12.73
N MET A 290 2.89 7.17 13.31
CA MET A 290 2.84 7.42 14.75
C MET A 290 2.28 6.24 15.55
N ASP A 291 1.53 5.34 14.92
CA ASP A 291 0.92 4.15 15.55
C ASP A 291 1.87 2.94 15.61
N LEU A 292 3.18 3.17 15.45
CA LEU A 292 4.21 2.15 15.57
C LEU A 292 4.85 2.15 16.97
N ILE A 293 5.14 0.95 17.48
CA ILE A 293 6.05 0.74 18.61
C ILE A 293 7.40 0.30 18.06
N VAL A 294 8.45 1.04 18.37
CA VAL A 294 9.83 0.70 18.00
C VAL A 294 10.35 -0.38 18.95
N ARG A 295 10.70 -1.54 18.41
CA ARG A 295 11.10 -2.75 19.15
C ARG A 295 12.61 -2.98 19.16
N ALA A 296 13.33 -2.44 18.18
CA ALA A 296 14.76 -2.65 17.99
C ALA A 296 15.46 -1.34 17.56
N PRO A 297 16.79 -1.25 17.75
CA PRO A 297 17.58 -0.16 17.18
C PRO A 297 17.37 -0.05 15.66
N LEU A 298 17.28 1.19 15.16
CA LEU A 298 16.96 1.49 13.76
C LEU A 298 18.20 1.66 12.87
N ASP A 299 19.40 1.66 13.46
CA ASP A 299 20.67 1.77 12.73
C ASP A 299 20.77 0.82 11.51
N PRO A 300 20.33 -0.45 11.57
CA PRO A 300 20.35 -1.32 10.40
C PRO A 300 19.56 -0.79 9.19
N LEU A 301 18.45 -0.08 9.41
CA LEU A 301 17.68 0.53 8.31
C LEU A 301 18.43 1.70 7.69
N PHE A 302 19.11 2.50 8.52
CA PHE A 302 19.99 3.57 8.05
C PHE A 302 21.19 3.00 7.30
N ASP A 303 21.76 1.89 7.75
CA ASP A 303 22.91 1.25 7.11
C ASP A 303 22.58 0.74 5.71
N VAL A 304 21.39 0.14 5.51
CA VAL A 304 20.90 -0.25 4.18
C VAL A 304 20.77 0.95 3.23
N MET A 305 20.43 2.14 3.73
CA MET A 305 20.45 3.36 2.91
C MET A 305 21.87 3.88 2.67
N LYS A 306 22.83 3.55 3.55
CA LYS A 306 24.19 4.10 3.58
C LYS A 306 25.24 3.32 2.79
N THR A 307 25.01 2.08 2.33
CA THR A 307 26.07 1.16 1.86
C THR A 307 26.93 1.67 0.69
N GLY A 308 27.83 2.60 0.95
CA GLY A 308 29.27 2.34 0.96
C GLY A 308 30.10 3.15 -0.02
N LYS A 309 29.62 3.38 -1.25
CA LYS A 309 30.36 4.15 -2.26
C LYS A 309 29.52 5.32 -2.79
N PRO A 310 30.16 6.42 -3.24
CA PRO A 310 29.50 7.38 -4.10
C PRO A 310 28.85 6.64 -5.27
N GLY A 311 27.51 6.63 -5.33
CA GLY A 311 26.73 5.85 -6.31
C GLY A 311 26.21 4.48 -5.84
N GLU A 312 26.39 4.09 -4.57
CA GLU A 312 25.89 2.82 -3.98
C GLU A 312 24.94 3.03 -2.77
N THR A 313 24.64 4.28 -2.38
CA THR A 313 23.62 4.58 -1.36
C THR A 313 22.21 4.38 -1.90
N GLY A 314 21.33 3.77 -1.10
CA GLY A 314 19.90 3.70 -1.42
C GLY A 314 19.25 5.07 -1.26
N ASP A 315 18.75 5.65 -2.35
CA ASP A 315 18.09 6.97 -2.34
C ASP A 315 16.77 6.92 -1.57
N PHE A 316 16.02 5.83 -1.74
CA PHE A 316 14.74 5.59 -1.08
C PHE A 316 14.71 4.18 -0.49
N GLY A 317 14.44 4.06 0.81
CA GLY A 317 14.34 2.80 1.54
C GLY A 317 12.90 2.43 1.87
N CYS A 318 12.48 1.19 1.63
CA CYS A 318 11.18 0.70 2.10
C CYS A 318 11.13 -0.83 2.19
N TRP A 319 10.08 -1.34 2.84
CA TRP A 319 9.64 -2.72 2.62
C TRP A 319 8.67 -2.77 1.45
N LEU A 320 8.96 -3.62 0.47
CA LEU A 320 8.03 -3.95 -0.60
C LEU A 320 7.04 -5.04 -0.16
N ARG A 321 5.78 -4.84 -0.51
CA ARG A 321 4.68 -5.81 -0.35
C ARG A 321 4.03 -6.06 -1.70
N PRO A 322 4.60 -6.93 -2.55
CA PRO A 322 4.01 -7.25 -3.85
C PRO A 322 2.54 -7.73 -3.78
N ASP A 323 2.12 -8.22 -2.61
CA ASP A 323 0.74 -8.63 -2.30
C ASP A 323 -0.18 -7.48 -1.85
N GLY A 324 0.33 -6.26 -1.65
CA GLY A 324 -0.41 -5.14 -1.05
C GLY A 324 -1.20 -4.25 -2.02
N GLY A 325 -1.04 -4.45 -3.33
CA GLY A 325 -1.71 -3.66 -4.37
C GLY A 325 -1.05 -2.30 -4.60
N PRO A 326 -1.48 -1.50 -5.57
CA PRO A 326 -0.79 -0.26 -5.95
C PRO A 326 -0.62 0.74 -4.80
N GLY A 327 -1.58 0.81 -3.89
CA GLY A 327 -1.50 1.65 -2.68
C GLY A 327 -0.96 0.92 -1.45
N GLY A 328 -0.46 -0.30 -1.59
CA GLY A 328 0.16 -1.07 -0.50
C GLY A 328 1.52 -1.67 -0.82
N ILE A 329 1.97 -1.64 -2.09
CA ILE A 329 3.28 -2.14 -2.54
C ILE A 329 4.40 -1.50 -1.74
N VAL A 330 4.40 -0.18 -1.60
CA VAL A 330 5.29 0.50 -0.67
C VAL A 330 4.60 0.54 0.69
N ARG A 331 5.23 -0.02 1.71
CA ARG A 331 4.74 0.10 3.09
C ARG A 331 4.98 1.54 3.59
N GLY A 332 3.99 2.42 3.40
CA GLY A 332 4.11 3.85 3.76
C GLY A 332 4.36 4.13 5.25
N GLY A 333 4.01 3.19 6.13
CA GLY A 333 4.23 3.34 7.58
C GLY A 333 5.69 3.31 8.01
N ALA A 334 6.61 2.88 7.15
CA ALA A 334 8.04 3.04 7.39
C ALA A 334 8.81 3.13 6.07
N THR A 335 9.33 4.32 5.78
CA THR A 335 10.11 4.60 4.57
C THR A 335 11.31 5.47 4.90
N GLY A 336 12.37 5.41 4.09
CA GLY A 336 13.60 6.16 4.30
C GLY A 336 13.98 6.97 3.07
N PHE A 337 14.56 8.15 3.30
CA PHE A 337 15.03 9.05 2.25
C PHE A 337 16.48 9.43 2.55
N ALA A 338 17.40 9.08 1.66
CA ALA A 338 18.79 9.54 1.77
C ALA A 338 18.90 11.03 1.39
N PRO A 339 19.93 11.75 1.87
CA PRO A 339 20.17 13.14 1.50
C PRO A 339 20.86 13.20 0.13
N SER A 340 20.12 12.87 -0.93
CA SER A 340 20.62 12.85 -2.30
C SER A 340 19.71 13.62 -3.24
N ALA A 341 20.26 14.03 -4.38
CA ALA A 341 19.52 14.68 -5.45
C ALA A 341 18.35 13.81 -5.95
N ASP A 342 18.55 12.48 -6.03
CA ASP A 342 17.56 11.54 -6.54
C ASP A 342 16.45 11.27 -5.52
N SER A 343 16.80 11.15 -4.24
CA SER A 343 15.83 11.06 -3.13
C SER A 343 15.00 12.33 -3.02
N TRP A 344 15.63 13.50 -3.09
CA TRP A 344 14.93 14.78 -3.10
C TRP A 344 13.96 14.89 -4.27
N TRP A 345 14.42 14.54 -5.47
CA TRP A 345 13.57 14.56 -6.67
C TRP A 345 12.34 13.64 -6.51
N MET A 346 12.54 12.44 -5.96
CA MET A 346 11.45 11.52 -5.66
C MET A 346 10.49 12.09 -4.59
N ALA A 347 11.00 12.71 -3.53
CA ALA A 347 10.20 13.35 -2.50
C ALA A 347 9.36 14.50 -3.08
N THR A 348 9.96 15.36 -3.90
CA THR A 348 9.26 16.45 -4.59
C THR A 348 8.17 15.92 -5.52
N LEU A 349 8.47 14.87 -6.31
CA LEU A 349 7.48 14.25 -7.18
C LEU A 349 6.32 13.62 -6.39
N THR A 350 6.64 12.94 -5.28
CA THR A 350 5.63 12.36 -4.38
C THR A 350 4.72 13.44 -3.83
N ALA A 351 5.28 14.56 -3.38
CA ALA A 351 4.50 15.69 -2.89
C ALA A 351 3.65 16.35 -4.00
N ALA A 352 4.21 16.53 -5.21
CA ALA A 352 3.48 17.06 -6.36
C ALA A 352 2.31 16.14 -6.76
N TYR A 353 2.53 14.82 -6.72
CA TYR A 353 1.49 13.82 -6.95
C TYR A 353 0.36 13.94 -5.94
N ILE A 354 0.67 13.95 -4.64
CA ILE A 354 -0.34 14.08 -3.57
C ILE A 354 -1.15 15.36 -3.77
N ARG A 355 -0.50 16.49 -4.02
CA ARG A 355 -1.17 17.77 -4.29
C ARG A 355 -2.08 17.71 -5.51
N ALA A 356 -1.64 17.09 -6.59
CA ALA A 356 -2.47 16.90 -7.79
C ALA A 356 -3.72 16.06 -7.48
N ARG A 357 -3.60 15.04 -6.63
CA ARG A 357 -4.75 14.22 -6.19
C ARG A 357 -5.69 14.98 -5.25
N PHE A 358 -5.16 15.82 -4.36
CA PHE A 358 -5.98 16.68 -3.50
C PHE A 358 -6.73 17.74 -4.30
N ALA A 359 -6.13 18.28 -5.37
CA ALA A 359 -6.78 19.24 -6.25
C ALA A 359 -7.98 18.67 -7.02
N GLU A 360 -8.15 17.34 -7.06
CA GLU A 360 -9.34 16.70 -7.65
C GLU A 360 -10.56 16.69 -6.72
N GLU A 361 -10.41 17.12 -5.46
CA GLU A 361 -11.50 17.24 -4.46
C GLU A 361 -12.33 15.96 -4.28
N ARG A 362 -11.71 14.78 -4.44
CA ARG A 362 -12.39 13.49 -4.22
C ARG A 362 -12.62 13.24 -2.73
N GLU A 363 -13.80 12.73 -2.38
CA GLU A 363 -14.15 12.43 -0.98
C GLU A 363 -13.30 11.32 -0.35
N ASN A 364 -12.85 10.35 -1.14
CA ASN A 364 -12.01 9.25 -0.65
C ASN A 364 -10.62 9.33 -1.29
N LEU A 365 -9.63 9.65 -0.46
CA LEU A 365 -8.22 9.77 -0.82
C LEU A 365 -7.33 8.83 0.00
N TRP A 366 -7.91 7.77 0.57
CA TRP A 366 -7.16 6.80 1.37
C TRP A 366 -6.12 6.05 0.51
N PHE A 367 -4.91 5.82 1.01
CA PHE A 367 -3.75 5.29 0.24
C PHE A 367 -3.15 6.22 -0.83
N VAL A 368 -3.59 7.47 -0.95
CA VAL A 368 -3.01 8.39 -1.93
C VAL A 368 -1.50 8.59 -1.74
N ASP A 369 -1.04 8.63 -0.50
CA ASP A 369 0.36 8.76 -0.11
C ASP A 369 1.19 7.54 -0.54
N GLN A 370 0.70 6.33 -0.28
CA GLN A 370 1.36 5.09 -0.67
C GLN A 370 1.37 4.88 -2.18
N ALA A 371 0.27 5.23 -2.87
CA ALA A 371 0.23 5.24 -4.33
C ALA A 371 1.24 6.25 -4.90
N ALA A 372 1.33 7.45 -4.30
CA ALA A 372 2.30 8.48 -4.70
C ALA A 372 3.74 8.00 -4.51
N LEU A 373 4.07 7.36 -3.38
CA LEU A 373 5.39 6.80 -3.13
C LEU A 373 5.78 5.74 -4.18
N TRP A 374 4.88 4.80 -4.46
CA TRP A 374 5.14 3.76 -5.45
C TRP A 374 5.35 4.37 -6.85
N ARG A 375 4.48 5.29 -7.25
CA ARG A 375 4.59 5.99 -8.55
C ARG A 375 5.83 6.88 -8.63
N GLY A 376 6.19 7.55 -7.55
CA GLY A 376 7.42 8.32 -7.42
C GLY A 376 8.66 7.45 -7.59
N ALA A 377 8.71 6.29 -6.93
CA ALA A 377 9.81 5.34 -7.06
C ALA A 377 9.94 4.79 -8.50
N LEU A 378 8.82 4.41 -9.14
CA LEU A 378 8.83 3.95 -10.54
C LEU A 378 9.32 5.05 -11.50
N ALA A 379 8.84 6.28 -11.30
CA ALA A 379 9.28 7.41 -12.10
C ALA A 379 10.77 7.73 -11.87
N ALA A 380 11.26 7.62 -10.65
CA ALA A 380 12.67 7.82 -10.33
C ALA A 380 13.54 6.75 -11.01
N LYS A 381 13.20 5.46 -10.89
CA LYS A 381 13.88 4.36 -11.62
C LYS A 381 14.00 4.62 -13.12
N LYS A 382 12.93 5.15 -13.73
CA LYS A 382 12.86 5.43 -15.17
C LYS A 382 13.66 6.67 -15.59
N ASN A 383 13.59 7.76 -14.82
CA ASN A 383 14.10 9.08 -15.22
C ASN A 383 15.46 9.42 -14.59
N ARG A 384 15.90 8.66 -13.58
CA ARG A 384 17.12 8.88 -12.81
C ARG A 384 17.96 7.59 -12.84
N PRO A 385 18.87 7.42 -13.82
CA PRO A 385 19.67 6.18 -13.95
C PRO A 385 20.51 5.83 -12.70
N GLY A 386 20.84 6.85 -11.90
CA GLY A 386 21.53 6.72 -10.62
C GLY A 386 20.65 6.25 -9.47
N PHE A 387 19.32 6.34 -9.59
CA PHE A 387 18.40 6.06 -8.49
C PHE A 387 18.51 4.61 -8.01
N ARG A 388 18.56 4.44 -6.70
CA ARG A 388 18.64 3.14 -6.01
C ARG A 388 17.54 3.01 -4.98
N LEU A 389 16.77 1.94 -5.11
CA LEU A 389 15.82 1.50 -4.09
C LEU A 389 16.55 0.62 -3.08
N ALA A 390 16.50 0.99 -1.80
CA ALA A 390 16.96 0.21 -0.67
C ALA A 390 15.83 -0.70 -0.18
N ASP A 391 16.05 -2.02 -0.18
CA ASP A 391 15.09 -2.97 0.38
C ASP A 391 15.39 -3.18 1.88
N PHE A 392 14.51 -2.66 2.74
CA PHE A 392 14.65 -2.83 4.18
C PHE A 392 14.53 -4.27 4.65
N SER A 393 14.04 -5.20 3.81
CA SER A 393 14.08 -6.64 4.11
C SER A 393 15.52 -7.17 4.31
N GLN A 394 16.52 -6.48 3.75
CA GLN A 394 17.93 -6.80 3.95
C GLN A 394 18.42 -6.53 5.39
N ALA A 395 17.79 -5.60 6.10
CA ALA A 395 18.06 -5.34 7.50
C ALA A 395 17.24 -6.25 8.43
N GLY A 396 16.05 -6.67 8.00
CA GLY A 396 15.17 -7.57 8.73
C GLY A 396 13.70 -7.41 8.33
N LEU A 397 12.83 -8.20 8.93
CA LEU A 397 11.40 -8.09 8.70
C LEU A 397 10.86 -6.84 9.39
N PHE A 398 9.78 -6.26 8.84
CA PHE A 398 9.10 -5.11 9.46
C PHE A 398 8.76 -5.36 10.94
N THR A 399 8.34 -6.58 11.28
CA THR A 399 7.96 -7.00 12.64
C THR A 399 9.13 -7.13 13.62
N ASP A 400 10.35 -7.18 13.11
CA ASP A 400 11.56 -7.21 13.94
C ASP A 400 11.84 -5.82 14.51
N PHE A 401 11.48 -4.78 13.76
CA PHE A 401 11.68 -3.38 14.16
C PHE A 401 10.42 -2.74 14.76
N PHE A 402 9.24 -3.13 14.29
CA PHE A 402 8.00 -2.43 14.62
C PHE A 402 6.87 -3.37 15.02
N GLU A 403 6.06 -2.92 15.98
CA GLU A 403 4.73 -3.45 16.24
C GLU A 403 3.70 -2.37 15.89
N LEU A 404 2.61 -2.76 15.22
CA LEU A 404 1.53 -1.84 14.88
C LEU A 404 0.50 -1.85 16.01
N VAL A 405 0.29 -0.69 16.64
CA VAL A 405 -0.75 -0.54 17.66
C VAL A 405 -2.10 -0.44 16.96
N ARG A 406 -3.00 -1.38 17.23
CA ARG A 406 -4.35 -1.28 16.67
C ARG A 406 -5.22 -0.41 17.55
N ASP A 407 -6.19 0.21 16.91
CA ASP A 407 -7.19 1.04 17.56
C ASP A 407 -7.89 0.35 18.74
N GLU A 408 -8.12 -0.95 18.62
CA GLU A 408 -8.76 -1.78 19.65
C GLU A 408 -7.86 -2.02 20.87
N ASP A 409 -6.54 -2.02 20.69
CA ASP A 409 -5.57 -2.27 21.75
C ASP A 409 -5.46 -1.07 22.68
N VAL A 410 -5.60 0.15 22.14
CA VAL A 410 -5.57 1.39 22.93
C VAL A 410 -6.80 1.54 23.81
N LYS A 411 -7.99 1.12 23.34
CA LYS A 411 -9.24 1.22 24.13
C LYS A 411 -9.25 0.29 25.36
N ARG A 412 -8.31 -0.66 25.46
CA ARG A 412 -8.22 -1.63 26.55
C ARG A 412 -7.22 -1.24 27.65
N ARG A 413 -6.38 -0.24 27.38
CA ARG A 413 -5.44 0.35 28.34
C ARG A 413 -6.10 1.54 29.02
#